data_AF-A0A3G9GY89-F1
#
_entry.id   AF-A0A3G9GY89-F1
#
_cell.length_a   1.000
_cell.length_b   1.000
_cell.length_c   1.000
_cell.angle_alpha   90.00
_cell.angle_beta   90.00
_cell.angle_gamma   90.00
#
_symmetry.space_group_name_H-M   'P 1'
#
loop_
_entity.id
_entity.type
_entity.pdbx_description
1 polymer ?
#
loop_
_entity_poly.entity_id
_entity_poly.type
_entity_poly.pdbx_seq_one_letter_code
_entity_poly.pdbx_strand_id
1 'polypeptide(L)' 'MVHIAVAVYCAAETPQEEISIMAVPKRRMSRSNTRSRRAQWKAEATGLVTVSVAGQQRKVPRRLLKAARLGLVDLDRK' A
#
# COMPACT_ATOMS: atom_id res chain seq x y z
N MET A 1 39.48 -51.24 25.74
CA MET A 1 39.71 -49.79 25.78
C MET A 1 38.57 -49.10 25.05
N VAL A 2 37.38 -49.24 25.64
CA VAL A 2 36.07 -48.70 25.21
C VAL A 2 35.91 -47.29 25.80
N HIS A 3 36.98 -46.49 25.78
CA HIS A 3 37.10 -45.27 26.59
C HIS A 3 37.96 -44.19 25.91
N ILE A 4 37.85 -44.04 24.59
CA ILE A 4 38.31 -42.80 23.93
C ILE A 4 37.16 -42.30 23.09
N ALA A 5 36.35 -41.47 23.75
CA ALA A 5 35.47 -40.46 23.19
C ALA A 5 34.44 -40.97 22.15
N VAL A 6 33.19 -41.29 22.48
CA VAL A 6 32.22 -40.49 23.25
C VAL A 6 32.58 -39.00 23.31
N ALA A 7 32.96 -38.44 22.17
CA ALA A 7 32.77 -37.04 21.84
C ALA A 7 31.83 -37.09 20.63
N VAL A 8 30.53 -37.36 20.82
CA VAL A 8 29.59 -36.35 21.33
C VAL A 8 30.00 -35.01 20.76
N TYR A 9 29.57 -34.77 19.54
CA TYR A 9 29.27 -33.51 18.88
C TYR A 9 29.14 -33.94 17.40
N CYS A 10 28.15 -34.74 17.02
CA CYS A 10 26.79 -34.24 16.81
C CYS A 10 26.82 -32.71 16.73
N ALA A 11 27.46 -32.20 15.68
CA ALA A 11 27.33 -30.83 15.24
C ALA A 11 25.88 -30.67 14.76
N ALA A 12 24.97 -30.65 15.73
CA ALA A 12 23.70 -30.00 15.59
C ALA A 12 24.07 -28.55 15.33
N GLU A 13 24.14 -28.17 14.06
CA GLU A 13 24.03 -26.79 13.66
C GLU A 13 22.79 -26.26 14.36
N THR A 14 23.00 -25.46 15.40
CA THR A 14 21.94 -24.66 16.00
C THR A 14 21.35 -23.85 14.84
N PRO A 15 20.05 -23.99 14.52
CA PRO A 15 19.41 -23.01 13.66
C PRO A 15 19.64 -21.69 14.37
N GLN A 16 20.50 -20.84 13.80
CA GLN A 16 20.76 -19.51 14.31
C GLN A 16 19.39 -18.86 14.34
N GLU A 17 18.89 -18.57 15.54
CA GLU A 17 17.58 -17.96 15.74
C GLU A 17 17.64 -16.63 14.98
N GLU A 18 17.10 -16.64 13.76
CA GLU A 18 17.11 -15.51 12.85
C GLU A 18 16.23 -14.45 13.50
N ILE A 19 16.87 -13.57 14.29
CA ILE A 19 16.22 -12.39 14.85
C ILE A 19 15.79 -11.55 13.65
N SER A 20 14.53 -11.76 13.26
CA SER A 20 13.72 -11.01 12.32
C SER A 20 14.46 -9.83 11.67
N ILE A 21 14.94 -10.09 10.46
CA ILE A 21 15.54 -9.17 9.48
C ILE A 21 14.70 -7.91 9.16
N MET A 22 13.49 -7.77 9.71
CA MET A 22 12.68 -6.56 9.58
C MET A 22 12.89 -5.61 10.77
N ALA A 23 13.30 -4.37 10.48
CA ALA A 23 13.42 -3.31 11.47
C ALA A 23 12.08 -3.05 12.19
N VAL A 24 12.04 -3.32 13.49
CA VAL A 24 10.88 -3.07 14.35
C VAL A 24 10.99 -1.69 15.02
N PRO A 25 9.89 -0.91 15.13
CA PRO A 25 9.90 0.37 15.85
C PRO A 25 10.30 0.19 17.32
N LYS A 26 11.44 0.74 17.73
CA LYS A 26 11.93 0.64 19.12
C LYS A 26 11.14 1.49 20.11
N ARG A 27 10.53 2.59 19.64
CA ARG A 27 9.86 3.60 20.49
C ARG A 27 8.48 3.94 19.94
N ARG A 28 7.58 4.33 20.85
CA ARG A 28 6.31 4.93 20.47
C ARG A 28 6.56 6.28 19.80
N MET A 29 6.00 6.46 18.60
CA MET A 29 6.07 7.73 17.87
C MET A 29 5.26 8.82 18.58
N SER A 30 5.77 10.06 18.60
CA SER A 30 5.08 11.20 19.24
C SER A 30 3.72 11.46 18.60
N ARG A 31 2.80 12.06 19.36
CA ARG A 31 1.46 12.43 18.87
C ARG A 31 1.57 13.38 17.66
N SER A 32 2.43 14.39 17.75
CA SER A 32 2.65 15.37 16.68
C SER A 32 3.12 14.69 15.39
N ASN A 33 4.16 13.86 15.44
CA ASN A 33 4.69 13.17 14.25
C ASN A 33 3.65 12.24 13.62
N THR A 34 2.89 11.54 14.46
CA THR A 34 1.83 10.64 13.98
C THR A 34 0.71 11.42 13.28
N ARG A 35 0.27 12.57 13.84
CA ARG A 35 -0.75 13.42 13.23
C ARG A 35 -0.25 14.03 11.92
N SER A 36 0.97 14.57 11.91
CA SER A 36 1.57 15.15 10.71
C SER A 36 1.69 14.15 9.57
N ARG A 37 2.14 12.91 9.85
CA ARG A 37 2.21 11.85 8.84
C ARG A 37 0.83 11.47 8.30
N ARG A 38 -0.16 11.28 9.19
CA ARG A 38 -1.53 10.93 8.77
C ARG A 38 -2.18 12.03 7.93
N ALA A 39 -1.92 13.30 8.22
CA ALA A 39 -2.49 14.42 7.46
C ALA A 39 -2.03 14.48 6.00
N GLN A 40 -0.90 13.83 5.66
CA GLN A 40 -0.44 13.71 4.26
C GLN A 40 -1.21 12.66 3.47
N TRP A 41 -1.88 11.71 4.14
CA TRP A 41 -2.74 10.76 3.45
C TRP A 41 -4.09 11.42 3.15
N LYS A 42 -4.11 12.16 2.04
CA LYS A 42 -5.25 12.90 1.51
C LYS A 42 -5.40 12.58 0.03
N ALA A 43 -6.64 12.62 -0.46
CA ALA A 43 -6.94 12.47 -1.88
C ALA A 43 -7.19 13.85 -2.49
N GLU A 44 -6.58 14.12 -3.65
CA GLU A 44 -6.88 15.31 -4.43
C GLU A 44 -8.11 15.06 -5.31
N ALA A 45 -9.07 15.98 -5.29
CA ALA A 45 -10.25 15.89 -6.14
C ALA A 45 -9.87 16.17 -7.61
N THR A 46 -10.32 15.33 -8.53
CA THR A 46 -10.05 15.53 -9.96
C THR A 46 -10.81 16.74 -10.49
N GLY A 47 -10.12 17.62 -11.23
CA GLY A 47 -10.76 18.70 -11.98
C GLY A 47 -11.76 18.15 -13.01
N LEU A 48 -12.99 18.67 -12.98
CA LEU A 48 -14.08 18.24 -13.84
C LEU A 48 -14.33 19.26 -14.95
N VAL A 49 -14.65 18.74 -16.15
CA VAL A 49 -15.04 19.54 -17.32
C VAL A 49 -16.48 19.19 -17.69
N THR A 50 -17.24 20.19 -18.13
CA THR A 50 -18.60 20.01 -18.60
C THR A 50 -18.63 19.44 -20.02
N VAL A 51 -19.42 18.38 -20.22
CA VAL A 51 -19.60 17.69 -21.51
C VAL A 51 -21.09 17.47 -21.76
N SER A 52 -21.55 17.77 -22.97
CA SER A 52 -22.90 17.40 -23.41
C SER A 52 -22.89 15.94 -23.87
N VAL A 53 -23.67 15.09 -23.20
CA VAL A 53 -23.84 13.67 -23.50
C VAL A 53 -25.35 13.39 -23.53
N ALA A 54 -25.85 12.86 -24.66
CA ALA A 54 -27.27 12.57 -24.87
C ALA A 54 -28.22 13.76 -24.54
N GLY A 55 -27.80 14.98 -24.85
CA GLY A 55 -28.59 16.21 -24.60
C GLY A 55 -28.51 16.74 -23.16
N GLN A 56 -27.81 16.06 -22.26
CA GLN A 56 -27.62 16.49 -20.88
C GLN A 56 -26.18 16.94 -20.62
N GLN A 57 -26.01 17.99 -19.81
CA GLN A 57 -24.69 18.43 -19.37
C GLN A 57 -24.22 17.61 -18.17
N ARG A 58 -23.07 16.96 -18.29
CA ARG A 58 -22.45 16.15 -17.22
C ARG A 58 -21.02 16.59 -16.96
N LYS A 59 -20.59 16.44 -15.69
CA LYS A 59 -19.23 16.77 -15.25
C LYS A 59 -18.37 15.53 -15.28
N VAL A 60 -17.30 15.55 -16.08
CA VAL A 60 -16.44 14.38 -16.31
C VAL A 60 -14.97 14.81 -16.19
N PRO A 61 -14.07 13.98 -15.63
CA PRO A 61 -12.64 14.25 -15.67
C PRO A 61 -12.16 14.43 -17.11
N ARG A 62 -11.31 15.43 -17.36
CA ARG A 62 -10.87 15.79 -18.73
C ARG A 62 -10.34 14.62 -19.55
N ARG A 63 -9.68 13.63 -18.91
CA ARG A 63 -9.17 12.41 -19.55
C ARG A 63 -10.26 11.53 -20.20
N LEU A 64 -11.48 11.56 -19.66
CA LEU A 64 -12.61 10.76 -20.14
C LEU A 64 -13.50 11.52 -21.13
N LEU A 65 -13.14 12.75 -21.50
CA LEU A 65 -13.93 13.62 -22.38
C LEU A 65 -14.33 12.92 -23.69
N LYS A 66 -13.36 12.26 -24.36
CA LYS A 66 -13.61 11.58 -25.63
C LYS A 66 -14.56 10.40 -25.45
N ALA A 67 -14.32 9.58 -24.43
CA ALA A 67 -15.12 8.40 -24.16
C ALA A 67 -16.57 8.76 -23.76
N ALA A 68 -16.75 9.85 -23.00
CA ALA A 68 -18.06 10.38 -22.66
C ALA A 68 -18.84 10.87 -23.89
N ARG A 69 -18.19 11.56 -24.83
CA ARG A 69 -18.81 11.98 -26.10
C ARG A 69 -19.23 10.80 -26.98
N LEU A 70 -18.44 9.72 -26.96
CA LEU A 70 -18.71 8.50 -27.73
C LEU A 70 -19.69 7.55 -27.04
N GLY A 71 -20.19 7.88 -25.84
CA GLY A 71 -21.12 7.02 -25.10
C GLY A 71 -20.50 5.72 -24.57
N LEU A 72 -19.17 5.65 -24.45
CA LEU A 72 -18.45 4.45 -24.01
C LEU A 72 -18.28 4.34 -22.49
N VAL A 73 -18.77 5.34 -21.74
CA VAL A 73 -18.65 5.43 -20.28
C VAL A 73 -20.04 5.48 -19.68
N ASP A 74 -20.28 4.61 -18.70
CA ASP A 74 -21.46 4.63 -17.84
C ASP A 74 -21.33 5.79 -16.82
N LEU A 75 -22.12 6.84 -17.00
CA LEU A 75 -22.07 8.08 -16.21
C LEU A 75 -23.07 8.11 -15.05
N ASP A 76 -23.90 7.08 -14.88
CA ASP A 76 -24.96 7.01 -13.86
C ASP A 76 -24.67 5.96 -12.77
N ARG A 77 -23.50 5.33 -12.81
CA ARG A 77 -23.07 4.35 -11.80
C ARG A 77 -22.81 5.03 -10.45
N LYS A 78 -23.55 4.60 -9.43
CA LYS A 78 -23.48 5.11 -8.05
C LYS A 78 -22.57 4.27 -7.17
#